data_AF-A0A377ZL53-F1
#
_entry.id   AF-A0A377ZL53-F1
#
_cell.length_a   1.000
_cell.length_b   1.000
_cell.length_c   1.000
_cell.angle_alpha   90.00
_cell.angle_beta   90.00
_cell.angle_gamma   90.00
#
_symmetry.space_group_name_H-M   'P 1'
#
loop_
_entity.id
_entity.type
_entity.pdbx_description
1 polymer ?
#
loop_
_entity_poly.entity_id
_entity_poly.type
_entity_poly.pdbx_seq_one_letter_code
_entity_poly.pdbx_strand_id
1 'polypeptide(L)'
;MSLFVHKEPMNCTRVPLKLMEEVAKRVEVDGIQAWWDLDSRDILGDDADSYEKVPDTLDVWFDSGSTHSSVVDVRPEFAGHAADMYLEGSDQHRGWFMSSLMISTAMKGKAPYRQVLTHGFTVGRSGPQNVQVYRQHR
;
A
#
# COMPACT_ATOMS: atom_id res chain seq x y z
N MET A 1 -10.35 0.51 -2.33
CA MET A 1 -9.93 1.92 -2.36
C MET A 1 -11.13 2.76 -1.97
N SER A 2 -11.01 3.55 -0.90
CA SER A 2 -12.13 4.36 -0.40
C SER A 2 -12.24 5.66 -1.22
N LEU A 3 -12.99 5.61 -2.31
CA LEU A 3 -13.03 6.66 -3.32
C LEU A 3 -14.48 6.98 -3.74
N PHE A 4 -14.76 8.25 -4.01
CA PHE A 4 -15.98 8.69 -4.70
C PHE A 4 -15.65 9.08 -6.14
N VAL A 5 -16.41 8.60 -7.12
CA VAL A 5 -16.21 8.91 -8.54
C VAL A 5 -17.43 9.64 -9.09
N HIS A 6 -17.23 10.69 -9.87
CA HIS A 6 -18.33 11.44 -10.50
C HIS A 6 -18.97 10.62 -11.62
N LYS A 7 -20.31 10.60 -11.69
CA LYS A 7 -21.08 9.76 -12.63
C LYS A 7 -20.97 10.20 -14.09
N GLU A 8 -20.86 11.50 -14.35
CA GLU A 8 -20.77 12.00 -15.73
C GLU A 8 -19.31 12.12 -16.22
N PRO A 9 -18.98 11.60 -17.42
CA PRO A 9 -17.63 11.63 -17.96
C PRO A 9 -17.43 12.87 -18.83
N MET A 10 -16.68 13.85 -18.33
CA MET A 10 -15.93 14.74 -19.24
C MET A 10 -14.72 15.45 -18.60
N ASN A 11 -14.52 15.32 -17.28
CA ASN A 11 -13.31 15.80 -16.60
C ASN A 11 -12.88 14.90 -15.43
N CYS A 12 -13.36 13.65 -15.41
CA CYS A 12 -13.14 12.67 -14.34
C CYS A 12 -11.65 12.34 -14.20
N THR A 13 -10.99 12.91 -13.20
CA THR A 13 -9.78 12.28 -12.62
C THR A 13 -9.37 12.84 -11.26
N ARG A 14 -9.86 14.01 -10.83
CA ARG A 14 -9.61 14.48 -9.46
C ARG A 14 -10.84 14.28 -8.60
N VAL A 15 -10.92 13.12 -7.98
CA VAL A 15 -11.60 13.04 -6.69
C VAL A 15 -10.92 14.06 -5.78
N PRO A 16 -11.66 14.98 -5.14
CA PRO A 16 -11.05 15.94 -4.25
C PRO A 16 -10.25 15.17 -3.19
N LEU A 17 -8.93 15.41 -3.12
CA LEU A 17 -8.05 14.80 -2.10
C LEU A 17 -8.62 14.99 -0.68
N LYS A 18 -9.35 16.09 -0.48
CA LYS A 18 -10.09 16.38 0.75
C LYS A 18 -11.11 15.30 1.12
N LEU A 19 -11.83 14.71 0.16
CA LEU A 19 -12.79 13.62 0.43
C LEU A 19 -12.05 12.34 0.84
N MET A 20 -10.96 12.01 0.15
CA MET A 20 -10.13 10.86 0.50
C MET A 20 -9.56 11.00 1.92
N GLU A 21 -9.09 12.19 2.27
CA GLU A 21 -8.59 12.51 3.62
C GLU A 21 -9.68 12.39 4.70
N GLU A 22 -10.88 12.90 4.42
CA GLU A 22 -12.02 12.86 5.33
C GLU A 22 -12.47 11.42 5.63
N VAL A 23 -12.43 10.55 4.61
CA VAL A 23 -12.66 9.12 4.76
C VAL A 23 -11.51 8.44 5.50
N ALA A 24 -10.26 8.79 5.19
CA ALA A 24 -9.09 8.23 5.85
C ALA A 24 -9.11 8.46 7.37
N LYS A 25 -9.48 9.67 7.80
CA LYS A 25 -9.63 10.02 9.24
C LYS A 25 -10.68 9.18 9.96
N ARG A 26 -11.81 8.87 9.30
CA ARG A 26 -12.83 7.97 9.87
C ARG A 26 -12.28 6.55 10.00
N VAL A 27 -11.62 6.06 8.95
CA VAL A 27 -11.03 4.72 8.93
C VAL A 27 -9.93 4.57 9.97
N GLU A 28 -9.17 5.63 10.27
CA GLU A 28 -8.14 5.61 11.32
C GLU A 28 -8.73 5.38 12.72
N VAL A 29 -9.93 5.90 12.99
CA VAL A 29 -10.59 5.80 14.31
C VAL A 29 -11.47 4.54 14.40
N ASP A 30 -12.32 4.31 13.41
CA ASP A 30 -13.40 3.32 13.44
C ASP A 30 -13.08 2.07 12.60
N GLY A 31 -11.90 2.03 11.96
CA GLY A 31 -11.48 0.95 11.08
C GLY A 31 -12.15 0.98 9.70
N ILE A 32 -11.87 -0.04 8.88
CA ILE A 32 -12.35 -0.10 7.49
C ILE A 32 -13.88 -0.12 7.38
N GLN A 33 -14.58 -0.57 8.42
CA GLN A 33 -16.04 -0.59 8.46
C GLN A 33 -16.64 0.82 8.34
N ALA A 34 -15.93 1.84 8.80
CA ALA A 34 -16.33 3.23 8.66
C ALA A 34 -16.54 3.63 7.19
N TRP A 35 -15.73 3.10 6.27
CA TRP A 35 -15.97 3.32 4.84
C TRP A 35 -17.26 2.67 4.40
N TRP A 36 -17.54 1.42 4.81
CA TRP A 36 -18.71 0.67 4.35
C TRP A 36 -20.02 1.26 4.87
N ASP A 37 -20.04 1.67 6.14
CA ASP A 37 -21.23 2.21 6.80
C ASP A 37 -21.49 3.68 6.45
N LEU A 38 -20.51 4.37 5.83
CA LEU A 38 -20.64 5.77 5.45
C LEU A 38 -21.78 6.01 4.44
N ASP A 39 -22.70 6.91 4.77
CA ASP A 39 -23.62 7.52 3.81
C ASP A 39 -22.88 8.61 3.01
N SER A 40 -22.93 8.52 1.69
CA SER A 40 -22.36 9.51 0.77
C SER A 40 -22.83 10.93 1.08
N ARG A 41 -24.09 11.10 1.51
CA ARG A 41 -24.68 12.41 1.85
C ARG A 41 -24.02 13.08 3.05
N ASP A 42 -23.42 12.32 3.97
CA ASP A 42 -22.75 12.88 5.15
C ASP A 42 -21.48 13.67 4.80
N ILE A 43 -20.85 13.37 3.66
CA ILE A 43 -19.62 14.04 3.21
C ILE A 43 -19.86 14.89 1.96
N LEU A 44 -20.73 14.44 1.05
CA LEU A 44 -20.99 15.11 -0.22
C LEU A 44 -22.20 16.04 -0.18
N GLY A 45 -23.08 15.93 0.81
CA GLY A 45 -24.30 16.73 0.91
C GLY A 45 -25.17 16.59 -0.34
N ASP A 46 -25.55 17.73 -0.92
CA ASP A 46 -26.39 17.80 -2.12
C ASP A 46 -25.72 17.21 -3.36
N ASP A 47 -24.38 17.18 -3.40
CA ASP A 47 -23.64 16.62 -4.53
C ASP A 47 -23.65 15.09 -4.54
N ALA A 48 -24.13 14.42 -3.48
CA ALA A 48 -24.08 12.97 -3.34
C ALA A 48 -24.69 12.21 -4.53
N ASP A 49 -25.74 12.76 -5.16
CA ASP A 49 -26.40 12.13 -6.31
C ASP A 49 -25.54 12.17 -7.59
N SER A 50 -24.54 13.05 -7.64
CA SER A 50 -23.59 13.20 -8.76
C SER A 50 -22.37 12.27 -8.64
N TYR A 51 -22.18 11.62 -7.48
CA TYR A 51 -21.05 10.74 -7.22
C TYR A 51 -21.49 9.30 -6.92
N GLU A 52 -20.57 8.38 -7.13
CA GLU A 52 -20.69 6.96 -6.80
C GLU A 52 -19.57 6.56 -5.84
N LYS A 53 -19.96 5.86 -4.77
CA LYS A 53 -19.04 5.28 -3.79
C LYS A 53 -18.45 4.00 -4.38
N VAL A 54 -17.13 3.97 -4.59
CA VAL A 54 -16.46 2.81 -5.20
C VAL A 54 -16.40 1.66 -4.19
N PRO A 55 -16.95 0.48 -4.52
CA PRO A 55 -16.93 -0.69 -3.63
C PRO A 55 -15.63 -1.50 -3.74
N ASP A 56 -14.82 -1.29 -4.78
CA ASP A 56 -13.62 -2.09 -5.02
C ASP A 56 -12.60 -1.93 -3.88
N THR A 57 -11.96 -3.04 -3.50
CA THR A 57 -10.86 -3.04 -2.51
C THR A 57 -9.51 -2.81 -3.18
N LEU A 58 -8.51 -2.42 -2.40
CA LEU A 58 -7.14 -2.37 -2.93
C LEU A 58 -6.57 -3.78 -3.08
N ASP A 59 -5.60 -3.91 -3.97
CA ASP A 59 -4.85 -5.15 -4.15
C ASP A 59 -3.94 -5.41 -2.93
N VAL A 60 -3.81 -6.68 -2.54
CA VAL A 60 -3.06 -7.10 -1.35
C VAL A 60 -1.56 -6.78 -1.46
N TRP A 61 -1.02 -6.65 -2.67
CA TRP A 61 0.36 -6.22 -2.86
C TRP A 61 0.55 -4.73 -2.57
N PHE A 62 -0.51 -3.92 -2.71
CA PHE A 62 -0.48 -2.52 -2.29
C PHE A 62 -0.40 -2.43 -0.77
N ASP A 63 -1.27 -3.16 -0.05
CA ASP A 63 -1.31 -3.16 1.41
C ASP A 63 0.05 -3.58 1.98
N SER A 64 0.55 -4.73 1.57
CA SER A 64 1.86 -5.23 2.01
C SER A 64 3.02 -4.33 1.55
N GLY A 65 2.98 -3.80 0.32
CA GLY A 65 4.01 -2.92 -0.22
C GLY A 65 4.10 -1.56 0.49
N SER A 66 2.98 -1.07 1.04
CA SER A 66 2.92 0.21 1.76
C SER A 66 3.48 0.17 3.19
N THR A 67 3.88 -1.01 3.69
CA THR A 67 4.36 -1.20 5.07
C THR A 67 5.59 -0.38 5.45
N HIS A 68 6.43 -0.01 4.48
CA HIS A 68 7.52 0.93 4.73
C HIS A 68 7.03 2.31 5.20
N SER A 69 5.77 2.66 4.93
CA SER A 69 5.14 3.90 5.34
C SER A 69 4.23 3.69 6.53
N SER A 70 3.34 2.69 6.48
CA SER A 70 2.35 2.45 7.52
C SER A 70 2.92 1.81 8.80
N VAL A 71 4.08 1.15 8.72
CA VAL A 71 4.74 0.51 9.87
C VAL A 71 6.03 1.21 10.21
N VAL A 72 7.00 1.28 9.28
CA VAL A 72 8.36 1.76 9.60
C VAL A 72 8.39 3.25 9.93
N ASP A 73 7.71 4.11 9.16
CA ASP A 73 7.74 5.56 9.43
C ASP A 73 6.93 5.95 10.68
N VAL A 74 5.86 5.21 11.00
CA VAL A 74 4.93 5.53 12.09
C VAL A 74 5.50 5.12 13.45
N ARG A 75 6.35 4.10 13.47
CA ARG A 75 6.85 3.49 14.72
C ARG A 75 8.08 4.23 15.27
N PRO A 76 8.01 4.76 16.50
CA PRO A 76 9.08 5.58 17.06
C PRO A 76 10.39 4.81 17.26
N GLU A 77 10.33 3.48 17.43
CA GLU A 77 11.52 2.64 17.60
C GLU A 77 12.47 2.66 16.40
N PHE A 78 11.98 3.02 15.20
CA PHE A 78 12.82 3.15 14.01
C PHE A 78 13.44 4.53 13.85
N ALA A 79 13.05 5.54 14.64
CA ALA A 79 13.61 6.89 14.62
C ALA A 79 13.77 7.52 13.22
N GLY A 80 12.84 7.23 12.31
CA GLY A 80 12.87 7.72 10.92
C GLY A 80 13.92 7.04 10.02
N HIS A 81 14.58 5.99 10.50
CA HIS A 81 15.51 5.19 9.70
C HIS A 81 14.74 4.25 8.76
N ALA A 82 15.19 4.21 7.50
CA ALA A 82 14.72 3.20 6.56
C ALA A 82 15.32 1.82 6.91
N ALA A 83 14.68 0.75 6.45
CA ALA A 83 15.17 -0.60 6.70
C ALA A 83 16.55 -0.81 6.06
N ASP A 84 17.49 -1.38 6.81
CA ASP A 84 18.79 -1.75 6.25
C ASP A 84 18.67 -2.92 5.27
N MET A 85 17.73 -3.84 5.53
CA MET A 85 17.56 -5.05 4.74
C MET A 85 16.12 -5.54 4.76
N TYR A 86 15.64 -5.93 3.58
CA TYR A 86 14.47 -6.79 3.44
C TYR A 86 14.95 -8.23 3.21
N LEU A 87 14.27 -9.20 3.85
CA LEU A 87 14.61 -10.61 3.79
C LEU A 87 13.35 -11.44 3.63
N GLU A 88 13.21 -12.13 2.50
CA GLU A 88 12.09 -13.02 2.20
C GLU A 88 12.49 -14.10 1.19
N GLY A 89 11.57 -15.01 0.87
CA GLY A 89 11.72 -16.00 -0.19
C GLY A 89 11.94 -15.38 -1.58
N SER A 90 12.63 -16.11 -2.47
CA SER A 90 12.92 -15.67 -3.84
C SER A 90 11.67 -15.32 -4.68
N ASP A 91 10.50 -15.89 -4.35
CA ASP A 91 9.23 -15.59 -4.98
C ASP A 91 8.78 -14.13 -4.79
N GLN A 92 9.25 -13.46 -3.73
CA GLN A 92 8.84 -12.08 -3.42
C GLN A 92 9.43 -11.03 -4.37
N HIS A 93 10.33 -11.40 -5.28
CA HIS A 93 10.81 -10.49 -6.34
C HIS A 93 9.70 -9.97 -7.25
N ARG A 94 8.61 -10.74 -7.43
CA ARG A 94 7.43 -10.30 -8.19
C ARG A 94 6.22 -10.01 -7.30
N GLY A 95 6.42 -10.06 -5.99
CA GLY A 95 5.43 -9.72 -4.96
C GLY A 95 5.94 -8.55 -4.14
N TRP A 96 6.16 -8.80 -2.85
CA TRP A 96 6.37 -7.75 -1.85
C TRP A 96 7.56 -6.83 -2.11
N PHE A 97 8.67 -7.33 -2.65
CA PHE A 97 9.82 -6.47 -2.97
C PHE A 97 9.47 -5.45 -4.06
N MET A 98 8.80 -5.91 -5.11
CA MET A 98 8.43 -5.05 -6.24
C MET A 98 7.39 -4.02 -5.83
N SER A 99 6.33 -4.44 -5.12
CA SER A 99 5.29 -3.51 -4.67
C SER A 99 5.84 -2.46 -3.69
N SER A 100 6.66 -2.88 -2.73
CA SER A 100 7.33 -1.96 -1.80
C SER A 100 8.22 -0.96 -2.52
N LEU A 101 9.01 -1.41 -3.51
CA LEU A 101 9.88 -0.53 -4.28
C LEU A 101 9.10 0.50 -5.09
N MET A 102 8.03 0.08 -5.78
CA MET A 102 7.20 0.96 -6.60
C MET A 102 6.51 2.02 -5.73
N ILE A 103 5.89 1.62 -4.63
CA ILE A 103 5.15 2.52 -3.73
C ILE A 103 6.11 3.51 -3.07
N SER A 104 7.23 3.05 -2.52
CA SER A 104 8.22 3.94 -1.91
C SER A 104 8.83 4.91 -2.91
N THR A 105 9.08 4.48 -4.14
CA THR A 105 9.59 5.36 -5.19
C THR A 105 8.56 6.41 -5.57
N ALA A 106 7.29 6.03 -5.70
CA ALA A 106 6.20 6.96 -6.00
C ALA A 106 5.97 7.99 -4.87
N MET A 107 6.04 7.55 -3.61
CA MET A 107 5.77 8.42 -2.44
C MET A 107 6.98 9.25 -1.99
N LYS A 108 8.18 8.66 -2.02
CA LYS A 108 9.40 9.19 -1.37
C LYS A 108 10.58 9.36 -2.32
N GLY A 109 10.46 8.95 -3.59
CA GLY A 109 11.54 9.03 -4.58
C GLY A 109 12.75 8.13 -4.30
N LYS A 110 12.61 7.10 -3.45
CA LYS A 110 13.71 6.18 -3.08
C LYS A 110 13.20 4.79 -2.71
N ALA A 111 14.07 3.79 -2.75
CA ALA A 111 13.77 2.44 -2.28
C ALA A 111 13.50 2.42 -0.76
N PRO A 112 12.63 1.52 -0.27
CA PRO A 112 12.29 1.42 1.16
C PRO A 112 13.33 0.66 1.98
N TYR A 113 14.31 0.04 1.33
CA TYR A 113 15.39 -0.74 1.92
C TYR A 113 16.74 -0.38 1.30
N ARG A 114 17.83 -0.65 2.02
CA ARG A 114 19.19 -0.51 1.48
C ARG A 114 19.68 -1.77 0.78
N GLN A 115 19.23 -2.95 1.20
CA GLN A 115 19.62 -4.25 0.68
C GLN A 115 18.43 -5.22 0.65
N VAL A 116 18.49 -6.20 -0.25
CA VAL A 116 17.55 -7.32 -0.30
C VAL A 116 18.35 -8.62 -0.18
N LEU A 117 17.94 -9.49 0.72
CA LEU A 117 18.47 -10.84 0.85
C LEU A 117 17.33 -11.81 0.53
N THR A 118 17.57 -12.76 -0.37
CA THR A 118 16.58 -13.79 -0.66
C THR A 118 17.07 -15.17 -0.26
N HIS A 119 16.14 -15.97 0.28
CA HIS A 119 16.38 -17.39 0.51
C HIS A 119 15.56 -18.21 -0.48
N GLY A 120 16.07 -19.40 -0.81
CA GLY A 120 15.28 -20.38 -1.55
C GLY A 120 14.25 -21.06 -0.66
N PHE A 121 13.53 -22.00 -1.26
CA PHE A 121 12.51 -22.77 -0.56
C PHE A 121 13.13 -23.86 0.30
N THR A 122 12.54 -24.10 1.47
CA THR A 122 12.82 -25.32 2.22
C THR A 122 12.14 -26.48 1.49
N VAL A 123 12.94 -27.31 0.84
CA VAL A 123 12.48 -28.56 0.24
C VAL A 123 12.65 -29.69 1.23
N GLY A 124 11.70 -30.63 1.23
CA GLY A 124 11.84 -31.89 1.98
C GLY A 124 13.10 -32.64 1.55
N ARG A 125 13.41 -33.74 2.25
CA ARG A 125 14.69 -34.52 2.24
C ARG A 125 15.29 -34.89 0.86
N SER A 126 14.62 -34.61 -0.25
CA SER A 126 14.96 -35.01 -1.62
C SER A 126 15.20 -33.84 -2.60
N GLY A 127 15.24 -32.57 -2.15
CA GLY A 127 15.43 -31.42 -3.04
C GLY A 127 16.72 -30.61 -2.80
N PRO A 128 17.26 -29.90 -3.81
CA PRO A 128 18.42 -29.03 -3.64
C PRO A 128 18.07 -27.69 -2.95
N GLN A 129 18.81 -27.32 -1.90
CA GLN A 129 18.74 -26.01 -1.24
C GLN A 129 19.52 -24.97 -2.05
N ASN A 130 18.90 -23.84 -2.41
CA ASN A 130 19.58 -22.73 -3.09
C ASN A 130 19.34 -21.43 -2.32
N VAL A 131 20.36 -20.86 -1.67
CA VAL A 131 20.33 -19.50 -1.13
C VAL A 131 21.05 -18.59 -2.12
N GLN A 132 20.43 -17.48 -2.54
CA GLN A 132 21.01 -16.52 -3.48
C GLN A 132 21.01 -15.12 -2.87
N VAL A 133 22.19 -14.52 -2.69
CA VAL A 133 22.32 -13.15 -2.17
C VAL A 133 22.47 -12.19 -3.35
N TYR A 134 21.47 -11.33 -3.56
CA TYR A 134 21.53 -10.29 -4.60
C TYR A 134 21.85 -8.93 -3.98
N ARG A 135 23.04 -8.38 -4.26
CA ARG A 135 23.42 -7.03 -3.84
C ARG A 135 23.05 -6.04 -4.95
N GLN A 136 22.02 -5.21 -4.76
CA GLN A 136 21.79 -4.09 -5.69
C GLN A 136 22.89 -3.05 -5.48
N HIS A 137 23.75 -2.88 -6.49
CA HIS A 137 24.71 -1.78 -6.55
C HIS A 137 24.01 -0.53 -7.10
N ARG A 138 24.35 0.62 -6.50
CA ARG A 138 23.83 1.96 -6.83
C ARG A 138 24.07 2.34 -8.28
#